data_AF-A0A218XBZ8-F1
#
_entry.id   AF-A0A218XBZ8-F1
#
_cell.length_a   1.000
_cell.length_b   1.000
_cell.length_c   1.000
_cell.angle_alpha   90.00
_cell.angle_beta   90.00
_cell.angle_gamma   90.00
#
_symmetry.space_group_name_H-M   'P 1'
#
loop_
_entity.id
_entity.type
_entity.pdbx_description
1 polymer ?
#
loop_
_entity_poly.entity_id
_entity_poly.type
_entity_poly.pdbx_seq_one_letter_code
_entity_poly.pdbx_strand_id
1 'polypeptide(L)'
;MGLGPVRDLSMGLGPTKDLRVGRGPVRDLTLGLVPTKDPRIGLGLVEDLTVGLGPTKNLRAGLDHVRDLTVGLGPTEDLGMGLDPVGDLMVGLGPTEDQRMGLGPMGDVTVGLGPTKDQRMGLGPMGDLTVGLDPTKDQRKGLGLMRDLTMGLGPTEDQRMGLGAVENQCGDHCSICQDAPVACDCRCRVVVL
;
A
#
# COMPACT_ATOMS: atom_id res chain seq x y z
N MET A 1 8.59 24.46 8.39
CA MET A 1 7.74 25.11 9.40
C MET A 1 6.92 24.02 10.07
N GLY A 2 7.24 23.65 11.31
CA GLY A 2 6.45 22.65 12.05
C GLY A 2 5.26 23.34 12.70
N LEU A 3 4.06 23.06 12.23
CA LEU A 3 2.82 23.51 12.86
C LEU A 3 2.50 22.52 14.00
N GLY A 4 2.11 23.05 15.17
CA GLY A 4 1.69 22.25 16.32
C GLY A 4 0.45 21.38 16.03
N PRO A 5 -0.10 20.65 17.02
CA PRO A 5 -1.22 19.76 16.80
C PRO A 5 -2.42 20.52 16.23
N VAL A 6 -2.79 20.18 14.99
CA VAL A 6 -3.95 20.76 14.31
C VAL A 6 -5.09 19.77 14.43
N ARG A 7 -6.26 20.25 14.85
CA ARG A 7 -7.46 19.42 14.91
C ARG A 7 -7.98 19.14 13.50
N ASP A 8 -8.40 20.17 12.79
CA ASP A 8 -8.96 20.01 11.45
C ASP A 8 -8.23 20.95 10.49
N LEU A 9 -7.72 20.42 9.39
CA LEU A 9 -7.10 21.24 8.37
C LEU A 9 -7.43 20.76 6.97
N SER A 10 -8.26 21.53 6.29
CA SER A 10 -8.53 21.36 4.86
C SER A 10 -7.68 22.34 4.05
N MET A 11 -6.92 21.82 3.09
CA MET A 11 -6.14 22.65 2.17
C MET A 11 -6.47 22.29 0.74
N GLY A 12 -7.05 23.24 0.01
CA GLY A 12 -7.16 23.21 -1.44
C GLY A 12 -6.03 24.02 -2.04
N LEU A 13 -5.01 23.37 -2.61
CA LEU A 13 -3.90 24.07 -3.25
C LEU A 13 -4.04 23.99 -4.78
N GLY A 14 -3.84 25.14 -5.43
CA GLY A 14 -3.77 25.24 -6.89
C GLY A 14 -2.51 24.59 -7.47
N PRO A 15 -2.24 24.75 -8.77
CA PRO A 15 -1.09 24.12 -9.43
C PRO A 15 0.24 24.57 -8.80
N THR A 16 0.90 23.66 -8.09
CA THR A 16 2.17 23.92 -7.42
C THR A 16 3.27 23.06 -8.02
N LYS A 17 4.46 23.65 -8.18
CA LYS A 17 5.70 22.92 -8.44
C LYS A 17 6.38 22.70 -7.08
N ASP A 18 6.67 21.45 -6.72
CA ASP A 18 7.39 21.05 -5.52
C ASP A 18 6.70 21.38 -4.18
N LEU A 19 5.49 20.85 -3.97
CA LEU A 19 4.82 20.95 -2.68
C LEU A 19 5.47 20.00 -1.67
N ARG A 20 6.00 20.53 -0.57
CA ARG A 20 6.42 19.74 0.60
C ARG A 20 5.49 19.98 1.77
N VAL A 21 4.72 18.98 2.15
CA VAL A 21 3.90 19.00 3.37
C VAL A 21 4.57 18.12 4.41
N GLY A 22 5.09 18.74 5.47
CA GLY A 22 5.64 18.05 6.63
C GLY A 22 4.83 18.44 7.86
N ARG A 23 4.00 17.54 8.41
CA ARG A 23 3.20 17.85 9.62
C ARG A 23 3.46 16.87 10.75
N GLY A 24 3.43 17.42 11.96
CA GLY A 24 3.36 16.67 13.20
C GLY A 24 1.95 16.05 13.39
N PRO A 25 1.56 15.72 14.63
CA PRO A 25 0.28 15.07 14.89
C PRO A 25 -0.90 15.90 14.41
N VAL A 26 -1.70 15.38 13.48
CA VAL A 26 -2.96 15.98 13.03
C VAL A 26 -4.08 15.02 13.38
N ARG A 27 -5.25 15.53 13.80
CA ARG A 27 -6.42 14.65 13.96
C ARG A 27 -7.02 14.42 12.58
N ASP A 28 -7.55 15.48 11.98
CA ASP A 28 -8.26 15.41 10.71
C ASP A 28 -7.55 16.27 9.66
N LEU A 29 -7.10 15.64 8.58
CA LEU A 29 -6.42 16.33 7.49
C LEU A 29 -7.09 16.00 6.16
N THR A 30 -7.55 17.04 5.47
CA THR A 30 -8.05 16.92 4.09
C THR A 30 -7.15 17.69 3.14
N LEU A 31 -6.55 17.00 2.17
CA LEU A 31 -5.71 17.60 1.15
C LEU A 31 -6.36 17.46 -0.22
N GLY A 32 -6.65 18.58 -0.86
CA GLY A 32 -7.10 18.63 -2.26
C GLY A 32 -6.07 19.36 -3.11
N LEU A 33 -5.31 18.65 -3.95
CA LEU A 33 -4.35 19.30 -4.86
C LEU A 33 -4.76 19.11 -6.31
N VAL A 34 -4.65 20.17 -7.10
CA VAL A 34 -4.89 20.15 -8.56
C VAL A 34 -3.56 20.41 -9.28
N PRO A 35 -3.43 20.02 -10.57
CA PRO A 35 -2.30 19.24 -11.07
C PRO A 35 -0.94 19.74 -10.57
N THR A 36 -0.16 18.84 -9.98
CA THR A 36 1.11 19.20 -9.35
C THR A 36 2.29 18.50 -10.00
N LYS A 37 3.44 19.17 -9.99
CA LYS A 37 4.73 18.56 -10.37
C LYS A 37 5.49 18.30 -9.08
N ASP A 38 5.83 17.04 -8.85
CA ASP A 38 6.68 16.59 -7.75
C ASP A 38 6.15 16.85 -6.30
N PRO A 39 4.87 16.60 -5.98
CA PRO A 39 4.41 16.65 -4.59
C PRO A 39 5.13 15.62 -3.71
N ARG A 40 5.52 16.09 -2.52
CA ARG A 40 6.11 15.30 -1.45
C ARG A 40 5.34 15.51 -0.16
N ILE A 41 4.69 14.46 0.31
CA ILE A 41 3.86 14.47 1.52
C ILE A 41 4.56 13.60 2.57
N GLY A 42 4.85 14.18 3.74
CA GLY A 42 5.42 13.52 4.89
C GLY A 42 4.57 13.82 6.12
N LEU A 43 3.78 12.86 6.59
CA LEU A 43 2.91 13.04 7.78
C LEU A 43 3.27 11.97 8.80
N GLY A 44 3.40 12.38 10.07
CA GLY A 44 3.99 11.52 11.10
C GLY A 44 3.03 10.83 12.08
N LEU A 45 1.88 11.43 12.38
CA LEU A 45 0.80 10.82 13.16
C LEU A 45 -0.50 11.47 12.67
N VAL A 46 -1.41 10.70 12.10
CA VAL A 46 -2.72 11.22 11.69
C VAL A 46 -3.83 10.30 12.20
N GLU A 47 -4.90 10.86 12.79
CA GLU A 47 -6.09 10.05 13.06
C GLU A 47 -6.78 9.78 11.72
N ASP A 48 -7.36 10.80 11.10
CA ASP A 48 -8.14 10.67 9.86
C ASP A 48 -7.52 11.52 8.74
N LEU A 49 -7.05 10.88 7.69
CA LEU A 49 -6.41 11.52 6.54
C LEU A 49 -7.18 11.23 5.25
N THR A 50 -7.65 12.30 4.60
CA THR A 50 -8.22 12.23 3.26
C THR A 50 -7.36 13.02 2.27
N VAL A 51 -6.90 12.35 1.21
CA VAL A 51 -6.08 12.97 0.16
C VAL A 51 -6.75 12.78 -1.19
N GLY A 52 -7.09 13.88 -1.86
CA GLY A 52 -7.57 13.93 -3.24
C GLY A 52 -6.58 14.68 -4.12
N LEU A 53 -5.83 13.96 -4.97
CA LEU A 53 -4.89 14.61 -5.90
C LEU A 53 -5.37 14.44 -7.34
N GLY A 54 -5.32 15.53 -8.10
CA GLY A 54 -5.49 15.52 -9.55
C GLY A 54 -4.27 14.94 -10.29
N PRO A 55 -4.22 15.08 -11.63
CA PRO A 55 -3.15 14.54 -12.45
C PRO A 55 -1.77 15.02 -11.97
N THR A 56 -0.86 14.10 -11.74
CA THR A 56 0.45 14.39 -11.14
C THR A 56 1.55 13.74 -11.94
N LYS A 57 2.72 14.38 -12.04
CA LYS A 57 3.88 13.72 -12.64
C LYS A 57 4.49 12.72 -11.67
N ASN A 58 5.10 13.21 -10.61
CA ASN A 58 5.79 12.37 -9.63
C ASN A 58 5.21 12.60 -8.24
N LEU A 59 4.51 11.64 -7.67
CA LEU A 59 4.04 11.73 -6.28
C LEU A 59 4.91 10.89 -5.37
N ARG A 60 5.36 11.50 -4.27
CA ARG A 60 5.98 10.76 -3.16
C ARG A 60 5.25 11.03 -1.85
N ALA A 61 4.69 10.01 -1.24
CA ALA A 61 4.06 10.11 0.08
C ALA A 61 4.73 9.14 1.07
N GLY A 62 5.06 9.65 2.25
CA GLY A 62 5.48 8.89 3.42
C GLY A 62 4.55 9.22 4.56
N LEU A 63 3.81 8.24 5.06
CA LEU A 63 2.90 8.42 6.18
C LEU A 63 3.27 7.44 7.29
N ASP A 64 3.58 8.00 8.46
CA ASP A 64 3.85 7.22 9.65
C ASP A 64 2.59 7.25 10.55
N HIS A 65 2.14 6.09 11.03
CA HIS A 65 1.00 5.90 11.95
C HIS A 65 -0.28 6.69 11.57
N VAL A 66 -1.10 6.10 10.69
CA VAL A 66 -2.43 6.65 10.34
C VAL A 66 -3.51 5.73 10.88
N ARG A 67 -4.55 6.26 11.54
CA ARG A 67 -5.68 5.41 11.94
C ARG A 67 -6.53 5.10 10.71
N ASP A 68 -7.11 6.12 10.09
CA ASP A 68 -7.99 5.99 8.93
C ASP A 68 -7.43 6.80 7.75
N LEU A 69 -7.09 6.11 6.66
CA LEU A 69 -6.50 6.73 5.47
C LEU A 69 -7.37 6.51 4.24
N THR A 70 -7.83 7.59 3.63
CA THR A 70 -8.49 7.58 2.32
C THR A 70 -7.68 8.36 1.30
N VAL A 71 -7.26 7.71 0.22
CA VAL A 71 -6.48 8.33 -0.86
C VAL A 71 -7.18 8.12 -2.20
N GLY A 72 -7.45 9.23 -2.91
CA GLY A 72 -7.95 9.25 -4.28
C GLY A 72 -6.99 10.01 -5.18
N LEU A 73 -6.31 9.31 -6.11
CA LEU A 73 -5.39 9.94 -7.04
C LEU A 73 -5.89 9.84 -8.48
N GLY A 74 -5.78 10.95 -9.22
CA GLY A 74 -5.91 10.97 -10.66
C GLY A 74 -4.70 10.35 -11.39
N PRO A 75 -4.66 10.47 -12.73
CA PRO A 75 -3.59 9.91 -13.54
C PRO A 75 -2.20 10.38 -13.08
N THR A 76 -1.27 9.43 -12.89
CA THR A 76 0.07 9.73 -12.38
C THR A 76 1.15 9.11 -13.28
N GLU A 77 2.28 9.79 -13.53
CA GLU A 77 3.40 9.15 -14.26
C GLU A 77 4.14 8.22 -13.28
N ASP A 78 4.76 8.79 -12.24
CA ASP A 78 5.50 8.07 -11.21
C ASP A 78 4.84 8.22 -9.84
N LEU A 79 4.50 7.10 -9.21
CA LEU A 79 3.94 7.07 -7.87
C LEU A 79 4.83 6.28 -6.91
N GLY A 80 5.21 6.89 -5.79
CA GLY A 80 5.89 6.24 -4.67
C GLY A 80 5.19 6.51 -3.34
N MET A 81 4.57 5.49 -2.75
CA MET A 81 3.94 5.60 -1.42
C MET A 81 4.54 4.62 -0.42
N GLY A 82 4.89 5.11 0.77
CA GLY A 82 5.30 4.34 1.93
C GLY A 82 4.36 4.64 3.11
N LEU A 83 3.73 3.61 3.66
CA LEU A 83 2.76 3.73 4.76
C LEU A 83 3.14 2.75 5.87
N ASP A 84 3.33 3.24 7.11
CA ASP A 84 3.79 2.39 8.22
C ASP A 84 3.42 2.98 9.59
N PRO A 85 2.71 2.29 10.50
CA PRO A 85 1.55 1.40 10.36
C PRO A 85 0.25 2.15 10.01
N VAL A 86 -0.77 1.44 9.51
CA VAL A 86 -2.11 2.01 9.28
C VAL A 86 -3.20 1.13 9.89
N GLY A 87 -4.23 1.73 10.51
CA GLY A 87 -5.42 1.01 10.97
C GLY A 87 -6.26 0.52 9.80
N ASP A 88 -7.00 1.45 9.19
CA ASP A 88 -7.86 1.21 8.04
C ASP A 88 -7.36 2.02 6.83
N LEU A 89 -7.22 1.35 5.68
CA LEU A 89 -6.70 1.95 4.45
C LEU A 89 -7.66 1.76 3.29
N MET A 90 -8.07 2.87 2.66
CA MET A 90 -8.75 2.90 1.37
C MET A 90 -7.93 3.69 0.35
N VAL A 91 -7.53 3.04 -0.74
CA VAL A 91 -6.80 3.69 -1.84
C VAL A 91 -7.51 3.46 -3.17
N GLY A 92 -7.78 4.53 -3.90
CA GLY A 92 -8.26 4.52 -5.28
C GLY A 92 -7.30 5.27 -6.19
N LEU A 93 -6.60 4.56 -7.07
CA LEU A 93 -5.62 5.13 -7.99
C LEU A 93 -6.11 5.10 -9.42
N GLY A 94 -5.99 6.23 -10.13
CA GLY A 94 -6.18 6.31 -11.56
C GLY A 94 -5.02 5.64 -12.36
N PRO A 95 -5.06 5.74 -13.70
CA PRO A 95 -4.02 5.18 -14.56
C PRO A 95 -2.64 5.69 -14.18
N THR A 96 -1.68 4.78 -14.00
CA THR A 96 -0.31 5.13 -13.59
C THR A 96 0.73 4.50 -14.52
N GLU A 97 1.85 5.15 -14.82
CA GLU A 97 2.92 4.45 -15.56
C GLU A 97 3.72 3.54 -14.63
N ASP A 98 4.35 4.14 -13.61
CA ASP A 98 5.20 3.45 -12.64
C ASP A 98 4.63 3.59 -11.23
N GLN A 99 4.18 2.49 -10.66
CA GLN A 99 3.63 2.46 -9.30
C GLN A 99 4.53 1.69 -8.34
N ARG A 100 4.91 2.33 -7.23
CA ARG A 100 5.67 1.74 -6.14
C ARG A 100 4.97 1.99 -4.81
N MET A 101 4.57 0.91 -4.15
CA MET A 101 3.88 0.97 -2.88
C MET A 101 4.55 0.05 -1.86
N GLY A 102 4.92 0.60 -0.70
CA GLY A 102 5.37 -0.13 0.47
C GLY A 102 4.39 0.10 1.60
N LEU A 103 3.71 -0.96 2.02
CA LEU A 103 2.74 -0.94 3.10
C LEU A 103 3.28 -1.77 4.26
N GLY A 104 3.30 -1.16 5.43
CA GLY A 104 3.67 -1.74 6.70
C GLY A 104 2.68 -2.72 7.29
N PRO A 105 2.77 -2.97 8.60
CA PRO A 105 1.71 -3.61 9.35
C PRO A 105 0.39 -2.84 9.21
N MET A 106 -0.67 -3.52 8.77
CA MET A 106 -1.99 -2.90 8.61
C MET A 106 -3.13 -3.75 9.18
N GLY A 107 -4.22 -3.08 9.57
CA GLY A 107 -5.49 -3.73 9.88
C GLY A 107 -6.22 -4.14 8.60
N ASP A 108 -7.28 -3.40 8.27
CA ASP A 108 -8.14 -3.67 7.11
C ASP A 108 -7.77 -2.76 5.93
N VAL A 109 -7.54 -3.37 4.77
CA VAL A 109 -6.98 -2.68 3.61
C VAL A 109 -7.82 -2.93 2.36
N THR A 110 -8.28 -1.87 1.72
CA THR A 110 -8.94 -1.89 0.41
C THR A 110 -8.17 -1.02 -0.59
N VAL A 111 -7.66 -1.66 -1.64
CA VAL A 111 -6.84 -0.98 -2.66
C VAL A 111 -7.41 -1.25 -4.06
N GLY A 112 -7.86 -0.19 -4.73
CA GLY A 112 -8.29 -0.19 -6.13
C GLY A 112 -7.28 0.55 -7.00
N LEU A 113 -6.67 -0.16 -7.95
CA LEU A 113 -5.62 0.37 -8.81
C LEU A 113 -6.07 0.34 -10.27
N GLY A 114 -6.03 1.51 -10.90
CA GLY A 114 -6.24 1.66 -12.33
C GLY A 114 -5.12 1.05 -13.18
N PRO A 115 -5.26 1.10 -14.51
CA PRO A 115 -4.32 0.48 -15.44
C PRO A 115 -2.89 0.99 -15.20
N THR A 116 -1.94 0.06 -15.07
CA THR A 116 -0.54 0.40 -14.76
C THR A 116 0.44 -0.28 -15.72
N LYS A 117 1.56 0.37 -16.08
CA LYS A 117 2.60 -0.33 -16.87
C LYS A 117 3.43 -1.19 -15.94
N ASP A 118 4.08 -0.57 -14.95
CA ASP A 118 4.97 -1.24 -14.01
C ASP A 118 4.48 -1.06 -12.57
N GLN A 119 4.00 -2.15 -11.97
CA GLN A 119 3.51 -2.14 -10.59
C GLN A 119 4.46 -2.91 -9.67
N ARG A 120 4.91 -2.25 -8.60
CA ARG A 120 5.67 -2.85 -7.50
C ARG A 120 4.96 -2.60 -6.18
N MET A 121 4.60 -3.67 -5.49
CA MET A 121 3.90 -3.59 -4.22
C MET A 121 4.59 -4.51 -3.20
N GLY A 122 4.98 -3.95 -2.07
CA GLY A 122 5.46 -4.70 -0.90
C GLY A 122 4.49 -4.48 0.25
N LEU A 123 3.88 -5.55 0.74
CA LEU A 123 2.94 -5.53 1.85
C LEU A 123 3.56 -6.26 3.04
N GLY A 124 3.53 -5.63 4.21
CA GLY A 124 3.91 -6.23 5.48
C GLY A 124 2.81 -7.15 6.04
N PRO A 125 2.87 -7.48 7.34
CA PRO A 125 1.82 -8.25 8.01
C PRO A 125 0.47 -7.53 7.97
N MET A 126 -0.62 -8.17 7.54
CA MET A 126 -1.95 -7.54 7.44
C MET A 126 -3.06 -8.42 8.00
N GLY A 127 -4.15 -7.80 8.45
CA GLY A 127 -5.39 -8.48 8.80
C GLY A 127 -6.11 -8.96 7.55
N ASP A 128 -7.05 -8.15 7.07
CA ASP A 128 -7.89 -8.45 5.93
C ASP A 128 -7.55 -7.49 4.76
N LEU A 129 -7.21 -8.06 3.60
CA LEU A 129 -6.76 -7.31 2.43
C LEU A 129 -7.63 -7.58 1.20
N THR A 130 -8.20 -6.53 0.63
CA THR A 130 -8.92 -6.53 -0.64
C THR A 130 -8.18 -5.69 -1.67
N VAL A 131 -7.75 -6.31 -2.77
CA VAL A 131 -7.04 -5.62 -3.86
C VAL A 131 -7.77 -5.84 -5.18
N GLY A 132 -8.20 -4.76 -5.83
CA GLY A 132 -8.68 -4.76 -7.21
C GLY A 132 -7.65 -4.11 -8.12
N LEU A 133 -7.15 -4.86 -9.11
CA LEU A 133 -6.23 -4.34 -10.12
C LEU A 133 -6.88 -4.35 -11.50
N ASP A 134 -6.79 -3.22 -12.19
CA ASP A 134 -7.01 -3.12 -13.63
C ASP A 134 -5.81 -3.67 -14.44
N PRO A 135 -5.89 -3.79 -15.78
CA PRO A 135 -4.84 -4.38 -16.60
C PRO A 135 -3.45 -3.80 -16.32
N THR A 136 -2.47 -4.67 -16.11
CA THR A 136 -1.09 -4.28 -15.79
C THR A 136 -0.10 -5.00 -16.71
N LYS A 137 0.98 -4.36 -17.19
CA LYS A 137 1.97 -5.09 -18.00
C LYS A 137 2.90 -5.92 -17.13
N ASP A 138 3.60 -5.26 -16.23
CA ASP A 138 4.59 -5.86 -15.34
C ASP A 138 4.17 -5.68 -13.87
N GLN A 139 3.95 -6.79 -13.18
CA GLN A 139 3.51 -6.78 -11.79
C GLN A 139 4.46 -7.54 -10.88
N ARG A 140 4.97 -6.87 -9.85
CA ARG A 140 5.77 -7.46 -8.77
C ARG A 140 5.10 -7.23 -7.43
N LYS A 141 4.70 -8.31 -6.76
CA LYS A 141 4.10 -8.27 -5.42
C LYS A 141 4.95 -9.04 -4.44
N GLY A 142 5.28 -8.43 -3.31
CA GLY A 142 5.78 -9.10 -2.11
C GLY A 142 4.70 -9.00 -1.04
N LEU A 143 4.21 -10.11 -0.54
CA LEU A 143 3.18 -10.16 0.49
C LEU A 143 3.78 -10.74 1.78
N GLY A 144 3.56 -10.08 2.90
CA GLY A 144 3.89 -10.56 4.23
C GLY A 144 2.86 -11.56 4.77
N LEU A 145 2.85 -11.74 6.09
CA LEU A 145 1.85 -12.57 6.78
C LEU A 145 0.46 -11.95 6.63
N MET A 146 -0.57 -12.70 6.22
CA MET A 146 -1.94 -12.17 6.07
C MET A 146 -2.93 -13.12 6.72
N ARG A 147 -4.04 -12.60 7.27
CA ARG A 147 -5.16 -13.45 7.71
C ARG A 147 -6.04 -13.82 6.53
N ASP A 148 -6.59 -12.82 5.83
CA ASP A 148 -7.48 -13.00 4.68
C ASP A 148 -7.05 -12.11 3.50
N LEU A 149 -6.97 -12.70 2.30
CA LEU A 149 -6.64 -11.99 1.06
C LEU A 149 -7.70 -12.25 -0.01
N THR A 150 -8.30 -11.17 -0.51
CA THR A 150 -9.14 -11.16 -1.70
C THR A 150 -8.46 -10.33 -2.78
N MET A 151 -8.17 -10.94 -3.94
CA MET A 151 -7.49 -10.26 -5.04
C MET A 151 -8.25 -10.45 -6.35
N GLY A 152 -8.74 -9.35 -6.92
CA GLY A 152 -9.24 -9.27 -8.29
C GLY A 152 -8.13 -8.76 -9.20
N LEU A 153 -7.70 -9.59 -10.15
CA LEU A 153 -6.66 -9.24 -11.12
C LEU A 153 -7.28 -9.05 -12.50
N GLY A 154 -7.06 -7.89 -13.10
CA GLY A 154 -7.17 -7.69 -14.54
C GLY A 154 -6.11 -8.47 -15.31
N PRO A 155 -6.18 -8.51 -16.65
CA PRO A 155 -5.19 -9.18 -17.48
C PRO A 155 -3.79 -8.59 -17.25
N THR A 156 -2.82 -9.46 -16.96
CA THR A 156 -1.41 -9.11 -16.73
C THR A 156 -0.49 -9.92 -17.65
N GLU A 157 0.47 -9.27 -18.30
CA GLU A 157 1.43 -9.93 -19.20
C GLU A 157 2.51 -10.68 -18.41
N ASP A 158 3.16 -10.01 -17.45
CA ASP A 158 4.22 -10.57 -16.62
C ASP A 158 3.97 -10.34 -15.12
N GLN A 159 3.70 -11.42 -14.39
CA GLN A 159 3.44 -11.37 -12.94
C GLN A 159 4.47 -12.15 -12.13
N ARG A 160 5.02 -11.52 -11.09
CA ARG A 160 5.87 -12.14 -10.06
C ARG A 160 5.32 -11.86 -8.68
N MET A 161 5.05 -12.92 -7.92
CA MET A 161 4.57 -12.84 -6.54
C MET A 161 5.56 -13.56 -5.62
N GLY A 162 5.98 -12.89 -4.56
CA GLY A 162 6.72 -13.47 -3.44
C GLY A 162 5.84 -13.45 -2.20
N LEU A 163 5.71 -14.59 -1.54
CA LEU A 163 4.95 -14.73 -0.31
C LEU A 163 5.91 -14.95 0.86
N GLY A 164 5.74 -14.19 1.94
CA GLY A 164 6.20 -14.56 3.28
C GLY A 164 5.34 -15.70 3.80
N ALA A 165 5.90 -16.57 4.64
CA ALA A 165 5.26 -17.80 5.10
C ALA A 165 3.84 -17.53 5.65
N VAL A 166 2.80 -18.11 5.05
CA VAL A 166 1.46 -18.07 5.64
C VAL A 166 1.53 -18.85 6.96
N GLU A 167 1.08 -18.27 8.08
CA GLU A 167 1.00 -18.97 9.35
C GLU A 167 -0.14 -19.99 9.27
N ASN A 168 0.14 -21.09 8.59
CA ASN A 168 -0.62 -22.32 8.79
C ASN A 168 -0.35 -22.69 10.24
N GLN A 169 -1.37 -22.72 11.09
CA GLN A 169 -1.28 -23.36 12.39
C GLN A 169 -1.00 -24.85 12.18
N CYS A 170 0.24 -25.21 11.90
CA CYS A 170 0.74 -26.57 11.97
C CYS A 170 1.88 -26.54 12.98
N GLY A 171 1.50 -26.38 14.24
CA GLY A 171 2.43 -26.38 15.37
C GLY A 171 3.22 -27.68 15.42
N ASP A 172 4.54 -27.56 15.30
CA ASP A 172 5.55 -28.12 16.20
C ASP A 172 5.45 -29.59 16.66
N HIS A 173 4.88 -30.51 15.87
CA HIS A 173 4.84 -31.93 16.26
C HIS A 173 5.04 -32.93 15.11
N CYS A 174 5.96 -32.65 14.16
CA CYS A 174 6.41 -33.67 13.20
C CYS A 174 7.94 -33.73 13.08
N SER A 175 8.55 -34.62 13.86
CA SER A 175 10.01 -34.86 13.93
C SER A 175 10.64 -35.44 12.65
N ILE A 176 9.86 -35.65 11.58
CA ILE A 176 10.35 -36.13 10.27
C ILE A 176 10.97 -35.03 9.41
N CYS A 177 10.73 -33.75 9.71
CA CYS A 177 11.09 -32.64 8.82
C CYS A 177 12.34 -31.84 9.23
N GLN A 178 13.14 -32.33 10.19
CA GLN A 178 14.25 -31.55 10.74
C GLN A 178 15.50 -31.43 9.84
N ASP A 179 15.63 -32.19 8.75
CA ASP A 179 16.89 -32.27 7.99
C ASP A 179 16.79 -32.28 6.44
N ALA A 180 15.71 -31.78 5.82
CA ALA A 180 15.66 -31.68 4.35
C ALA A 180 14.81 -30.50 3.82
N PRO A 181 15.19 -29.87 2.69
CA PRO A 181 14.50 -28.71 2.12
C PRO A 181 13.30 -29.17 1.28
N VAL A 182 12.33 -29.84 1.90
CA VAL A 182 11.12 -30.34 1.23
C VAL A 182 9.87 -29.86 1.97
N ALA A 183 8.89 -29.36 1.21
CA ALA A 183 7.59 -28.98 1.74
C ALA A 183 6.77 -30.23 2.12
N CYS A 184 6.14 -30.21 3.29
CA CYS A 184 5.25 -31.27 3.77
C CYS A 184 3.82 -30.74 3.95
N ASP A 185 2.83 -31.56 3.62
CA ASP A 185 1.41 -31.29 3.93
C ASP A 185 1.13 -31.55 5.43
N CYS A 186 0.02 -31.03 5.97
CA CYS A 186 -0.44 -31.14 7.37
C CYS A 186 -0.69 -32.59 7.85
N ARG A 187 -0.47 -33.60 6.99
CA ARG A 187 -0.46 -35.03 7.31
C ARG A 187 0.96 -35.66 7.29
N CYS A 188 2.01 -34.85 7.30
CA CYS A 188 3.41 -35.26 7.17
C CYS A 188 3.70 -36.13 5.93
N ARG A 189 3.13 -35.75 4.78
CA ARG A 189 3.50 -36.33 3.48
C ARG A 189 4.38 -35.34 2.72
N VAL A 190 5.50 -35.85 2.20
CA VAL A 190 6.42 -35.10 1.35
C VAL A 190 5.70 -34.74 0.04
N VAL A 191 5.63 -33.44 -0.27
CA VAL A 191 5.15 -32.93 -1.54
C VAL A 191 6.37 -32.41 -2.29
N VAL A 192 6.72 -33.08 -3.38
CA VAL A 192 7.78 -32.62 -4.29
C VAL A 192 7.18 -31.52 -5.15
N LEU A 193 7.81 -30.33 -5.15
CA LEU A 193 7.52 -29.24 -6.08
C LEU A 193 8.10 -29.53 -7.46
#